data_AF-A0A7C3YRS2-F1
#
_entry.id   AF-A0A7C3YRS2-F1
#
_cell.length_a   1.000
_cell.length_b   1.000
_cell.length_c   1.000
_cell.angle_alpha   90.00
_cell.angle_beta   90.00
_cell.angle_gamma   90.00
#
_symmetry.space_group_name_H-M   'P 1'
#
loop_
_entity.id
_entity.type
_entity.pdbx_description
1 polymer ?
#
loop_
_entity_poly.entity_id
_entity_poly.type
_entity_poly.pdbx_seq_one_letter_code
_entity_poly.pdbx_strand_id
1 'polypeptide(L)'
;MNSEYYQEVGTINYPNNNDYTRITEFKYITGQHSKNTSIAIEYPMRFELNGNLIPYYPIPKKENNELYSRYLKEAEKVKNVIFCGRLADYKYYNMDQIVARALNIFEKEIFL
;
A
#
# COMPACT_ATOMS: atom_id res chain seq x y z
N MET A 1 14.69 -20.26 0.08
CA MET A 1 14.41 -21.71 -0.08
C MET A 1 15.50 -22.36 -0.93
N ASN A 2 15.85 -23.61 -0.62
CA ASN A 2 16.84 -24.40 -1.37
C ASN A 2 16.17 -25.18 -2.51
N SER A 3 15.37 -24.48 -3.31
CA SER A 3 14.72 -24.98 -4.53
C SER A 3 14.66 -23.86 -5.56
N GLU A 4 14.59 -24.21 -6.84
CA GLU A 4 14.51 -23.23 -7.92
C GLU A 4 13.15 -22.51 -7.93
N TYR A 5 12.05 -23.23 -7.71
CA TYR A 5 10.72 -22.66 -7.52
C TYR A 5 10.09 -23.23 -6.24
N TYR A 6 9.20 -22.45 -5.62
CA TYR A 6 8.43 -22.89 -4.45
C TYR A 6 6.96 -23.16 -4.80
N GLN A 7 6.39 -22.35 -5.70
CA GLN A 7 5.01 -22.43 -6.17
C GLN A 7 4.95 -22.28 -7.70
N GLU A 8 3.79 -22.46 -8.33
CA GLU A 8 3.63 -22.48 -9.79
C GLU A 8 3.49 -21.07 -10.42
N VAL A 9 3.16 -20.07 -9.61
CA VAL A 9 2.83 -18.69 -10.05
C VAL A 9 3.36 -17.66 -9.07
N GLY A 10 3.39 -16.38 -9.45
CA GLY A 10 3.96 -15.32 -8.60
C GLY A 10 3.28 -15.11 -7.25
N THR A 11 1.95 -15.31 -7.16
CA THR A 11 1.22 -15.17 -5.89
C THR A 11 0.10 -16.21 -5.82
N ILE A 12 0.01 -16.94 -4.70
CA ILE A 12 -1.12 -17.81 -4.37
C ILE A 12 -1.82 -17.24 -3.14
N ASN A 13 -3.13 -17.03 -3.25
CA ASN A 13 -3.97 -16.57 -2.13
C ASN A 13 -4.56 -17.76 -1.37
N TYR A 14 -4.62 -17.64 -0.06
CA TYR A 14 -5.14 -18.66 0.86
C TYR A 14 -6.37 -18.10 1.59
N PRO A 15 -7.57 -18.19 0.99
CA PRO A 15 -8.78 -17.63 1.58
C PRO A 15 -9.33 -18.42 2.79
N ASN A 16 -8.80 -19.62 3.05
CA ASN A 16 -9.20 -20.51 4.15
C ASN A 16 -8.45 -20.16 5.46
N ASN A 17 -8.58 -20.99 6.51
CA ASN A 17 -8.13 -20.76 7.90
C ASN A 17 -6.59 -20.73 8.13
N ASN A 18 -5.80 -20.13 7.25
CA ASN A 18 -4.40 -19.83 7.53
C ASN A 18 -4.28 -18.47 8.23
N ASP A 19 -3.23 -18.30 9.02
CA ASP A 19 -2.92 -17.02 9.67
C ASP A 19 -2.40 -15.95 8.68
N TYR A 20 -2.05 -16.36 7.46
CA TYR A 20 -1.57 -15.50 6.37
C TYR A 20 -2.54 -15.54 5.19
N THR A 21 -2.56 -14.46 4.40
CA THR A 21 -3.51 -14.33 3.27
C THR A 21 -2.93 -14.80 1.95
N ARG A 22 -1.60 -14.73 1.78
CA ARG A 22 -0.93 -15.11 0.53
C ARG A 22 0.54 -15.42 0.71
N ILE A 23 1.08 -16.16 -0.25
CA ILE A 23 2.52 -16.32 -0.46
C ILE A 23 2.88 -15.75 -1.83
N THR A 24 3.88 -14.87 -1.85
CA THR A 24 4.42 -14.24 -3.05
C THR A 24 5.84 -14.75 -3.30
N GLU A 25 6.08 -15.30 -4.49
CA GLU A 25 7.39 -15.72 -4.95
C GLU A 25 7.94 -14.69 -5.95
N PHE A 26 8.93 -13.89 -5.50
CA PHE A 26 9.41 -12.72 -6.24
C PHE A 26 10.07 -13.06 -7.58
N LYS A 27 10.58 -14.29 -7.71
CA LYS A 27 11.24 -14.75 -8.94
C LYS A 27 10.35 -14.63 -10.17
N TYR A 28 9.06 -14.96 -10.03
CA TYR A 28 8.08 -14.81 -11.12
C TYR A 28 7.81 -13.36 -11.50
N ILE A 29 7.96 -12.43 -10.56
CA ILE A 29 7.71 -11.00 -10.76
C ILE A 29 8.94 -10.34 -11.42
N THR A 30 10.14 -10.70 -10.98
CA THR A 30 11.39 -10.08 -11.43
C THR A 30 12.03 -10.77 -12.63
N GLY A 31 11.68 -12.02 -12.92
CA GLY A 31 12.33 -12.84 -13.95
C GLY A 31 13.74 -13.30 -13.59
N GLN A 32 14.12 -13.26 -12.30
CA GLN A 32 15.47 -13.60 -11.87
C GLN A 32 15.80 -15.09 -12.07
N HIS A 33 16.93 -15.41 -12.71
CA HIS A 33 17.45 -16.78 -12.78
C HIS A 33 18.34 -17.11 -11.58
N SER A 34 17.99 -18.14 -10.81
CA SER A 34 18.76 -18.58 -9.63
C SER A 34 18.35 -20.00 -9.25
N LYS A 35 19.29 -20.79 -8.72
CA LYS A 35 19.02 -22.14 -8.17
C LYS A 35 18.18 -22.12 -6.89
N ASN A 36 18.08 -20.94 -6.26
CA ASN A 36 17.34 -20.71 -5.02
C ASN A 36 16.22 -19.70 -5.26
N THR A 37 15.20 -19.71 -4.42
CA THR A 37 14.10 -18.75 -4.47
C THR A 37 13.81 -18.10 -3.11
N SER A 38 13.21 -16.92 -3.16
CA SER A 38 12.78 -16.15 -1.99
C SER A 38 11.29 -15.89 -2.08
N ILE A 39 10.60 -16.13 -0.97
CA ILE A 39 9.16 -15.94 -0.84
C ILE A 39 8.86 -14.93 0.26
N ALA A 40 7.72 -14.26 0.18
CA ALA A 40 7.11 -13.51 1.27
C ALA A 40 5.79 -14.18 1.66
N ILE A 41 5.61 -14.42 2.96
CA ILE A 41 4.35 -14.85 3.54
C ILE A 41 3.73 -13.63 4.22
N GLU A 42 2.51 -13.26 3.83
CA GLU A 42 1.91 -11.98 4.25
C GLU A 42 0.83 -12.18 5.31
N TYR A 43 1.06 -11.59 6.48
CA TYR A 43 0.16 -11.64 7.64
C TYR A 43 -0.59 -10.31 7.78
N PRO A 44 -1.92 -10.31 7.78
CA PRO A 44 -2.69 -9.10 8.05
C PRO A 44 -2.56 -8.74 9.54
N MET A 45 -2.21 -7.49 9.82
CA MET A 45 -2.11 -7.00 11.19
C MET A 45 -2.93 -5.73 11.36
N ARG A 46 -3.58 -5.61 12.52
CA ARG A 46 -4.24 -4.37 12.91
C ARG A 46 -3.16 -3.31 13.15
N PHE A 47 -3.27 -2.17 12.49
CA PHE A 47 -2.36 -1.06 12.72
C PHE A 47 -2.54 -0.49 14.13
N GLU A 48 -1.43 -0.23 14.81
CA GLU A 48 -1.37 0.38 16.13
C GLU A 48 -0.35 1.53 16.08
N LEU A 49 -0.77 2.74 16.51
CA LEU A 49 0.04 3.95 16.39
C LEU A 49 1.37 3.86 17.14
N ASN A 50 1.38 3.17 18.29
CA ASN A 50 2.57 2.99 19.12
C ASN A 50 3.31 1.68 18.84
N GLY A 51 2.89 0.94 17.80
CA GLY A 51 3.56 -0.27 17.35
C GLY A 51 4.61 0.00 16.28
N ASN A 52 5.41 -1.01 15.94
CA ASN A 52 6.38 -0.95 14.85
C ASN A 52 5.74 -1.26 13.47
N LEU A 53 4.46 -0.93 13.29
CA LEU A 53 3.70 -1.25 12.09
C LEU A 53 3.58 -0.02 11.18
N ILE A 54 3.51 -0.26 9.87
CA ILE A 54 3.33 0.78 8.86
C ILE A 54 1.86 0.73 8.39
N PRO A 55 1.15 1.87 8.27
CA PRO A 55 -0.22 1.87 7.78
C PRO A 55 -0.25 1.57 6.28
N TYR A 56 -0.64 0.35 5.91
CA TYR A 56 -0.67 -0.07 4.50
C TYR A 56 -2.00 0.24 3.80
N TYR A 57 -3.14 0.01 4.44
CA TYR A 57 -4.46 0.12 3.80
C TYR A 57 -5.42 0.99 4.64
N PRO A 58 -6.10 1.98 4.04
CA PRO A 58 -7.20 2.66 4.71
C PRO A 58 -8.38 1.70 4.88
N ILE A 59 -9.20 1.94 5.90
CA ILE A 59 -10.38 1.11 6.20
C ILE A 59 -11.61 1.93 5.76
N PRO A 60 -12.26 1.60 4.63
CA PRO A 60 -13.36 2.39 4.07
C PRO A 60 -14.65 2.20 4.88
N LYS A 61 -14.77 2.94 5.97
CA LYS A 61 -15.94 3.00 6.84
C LYS A 61 -16.45 4.43 6.95
N LYS A 62 -17.75 4.57 7.20
CA LYS A 62 -18.40 5.88 7.36
C LYS A 62 -17.70 6.72 8.44
N GLU A 63 -17.43 6.14 9.62
CA GLU A 63 -16.77 6.86 10.71
C GLU A 63 -15.35 7.33 10.35
N ASN A 64 -14.62 6.55 9.54
CA ASN A 64 -13.27 6.90 9.12
C ASN A 64 -13.27 8.02 8.07
N ASN A 65 -14.25 7.99 7.16
CA ASN A 65 -14.43 9.06 6.17
C ASN A 65 -14.85 10.38 6.82
N GLU A 66 -15.71 10.33 7.85
CA GLU A 66 -16.08 11.50 8.65
C GLU A 66 -14.87 12.07 9.41
N LEU A 67 -14.04 11.21 10.00
CA LEU A 67 -12.79 11.62 10.64
C LEU A 67 -11.81 12.24 9.64
N TYR A 68 -11.57 11.58 8.50
CA TYR A 68 -10.74 12.12 7.42
C TYR A 68 -11.24 13.49 6.94
N SER A 69 -12.56 13.67 6.79
CA SER A 69 -13.15 14.94 6.36
C SER A 69 -12.84 16.09 7.33
N ARG A 70 -12.73 15.80 8.64
CA ARG A 70 -12.28 16.81 9.62
C ARG A 70 -10.81 17.14 9.44
N TYR A 71 -9.95 16.15 9.24
CA TYR A 71 -8.53 16.39 8.96
C TYR A 71 -8.30 17.14 7.64
N LEU A 72 -9.08 16.85 6.60
CA LEU A 72 -9.01 17.55 5.32
C LEU A 72 -9.29 19.06 5.50
N LYS A 73 -10.32 19.41 6.26
CA LYS A 73 -10.63 20.82 6.59
C LYS A 73 -9.52 21.52 7.37
N GLU A 74 -8.80 20.80 8.24
CA GLU A 74 -7.65 21.37 8.94
C GLU A 74 -6.42 21.49 8.02
N ALA A 75 -6.19 20.50 7.16
CA ALA A 75 -5.11 20.49 6.17
C ALA A 75 -5.21 21.68 5.20
N GLU A 76 -6.43 22.02 4.75
CA GLU A 76 -6.71 23.18 3.89
C GLU A 76 -6.33 24.53 4.54
N LYS A 77 -6.21 24.60 5.87
CA LYS A 77 -5.78 25.83 6.59
C LYS A 77 -4.26 25.96 6.66
N VAL A 78 -3.51 24.89 6.41
CA VAL A 78 -2.05 24.89 6.52
C VAL A 78 -1.45 25.48 5.24
N LYS A 79 -0.89 26.67 5.36
CA LYS A 79 -0.25 27.36 4.22
C LYS A 79 1.09 26.71 3.88
N ASN A 80 1.45 26.76 2.59
CA ASN A 80 2.74 26.29 2.06
C ASN A 80 2.99 24.78 2.28
N VAL A 81 1.93 23.98 2.46
CA VAL A 81 2.02 22.52 2.57
C VAL A 81 1.01 21.91 1.61
N ILE A 82 1.48 20.97 0.78
CA ILE A 82 0.64 20.20 -0.14
C ILE A 82 0.58 18.76 0.38
N PHE A 83 -0.62 18.29 0.70
CA PHE A 83 -0.87 16.93 1.13
C PHE A 83 -1.16 16.04 -0.08
N CYS A 84 -0.30 15.06 -0.35
CA CYS A 84 -0.42 14.17 -1.50
C CYS A 84 0.11 12.77 -1.14
N GLY A 85 -0.65 11.72 -1.46
CA GLY A 85 -0.23 10.35 -1.15
C GLY A 85 -1.35 9.48 -0.64
N ARG A 86 -1.17 8.15 -0.72
CA ARG A 86 -2.06 7.16 -0.07
C ARG A 86 -2.40 7.55 1.37
N LEU A 87 -1.39 7.96 2.15
CA LEU A 87 -1.55 8.31 3.56
C LEU A 87 -2.19 9.68 3.75
N ALA A 88 -1.74 10.67 2.98
CA ALA A 88 -2.23 12.04 3.06
C ALA A 88 -3.70 12.17 2.63
N ASP A 89 -4.09 11.44 1.58
CA ASP A 89 -5.43 11.48 1.00
C ASP A 89 -6.38 10.45 1.62
N TYR A 90 -5.88 9.63 2.54
CA TYR A 90 -6.58 8.49 3.12
C TYR A 90 -7.27 7.60 2.06
N LYS A 91 -6.55 7.28 0.97
CA LYS A 91 -7.08 6.57 -0.20
C LYS A 91 -6.24 5.38 -0.59
N TYR A 92 -6.90 4.28 -0.95
CA TYR A 92 -6.22 3.10 -1.47
C TYR A 92 -5.86 3.31 -2.94
N TYR A 93 -4.67 3.85 -3.19
CA TYR A 93 -4.11 4.00 -4.53
C TYR A 93 -3.19 2.85 -4.94
N ASN A 94 -3.27 2.46 -6.22
CA ASN A 94 -2.20 1.78 -6.92
C ASN A 94 -1.08 2.76 -7.31
N MET A 95 0.07 2.24 -7.76
CA MET A 95 1.24 3.05 -8.10
C MET A 95 0.96 4.05 -9.23
N ASP A 96 0.25 3.64 -10.28
CA ASP A 96 -0.14 4.50 -11.40
C ASP A 96 -1.04 5.66 -10.96
N GLN A 97 -2.02 5.37 -10.09
CA GLN A 97 -2.96 6.36 -9.60
C GLN A 97 -2.28 7.43 -8.76
N ILE A 98 -1.30 7.05 -7.91
CA ILE A 98 -0.57 8.04 -7.11
C ILE A 98 0.39 8.86 -7.96
N VAL A 99 1.03 8.26 -8.98
CA VAL A 99 1.84 9.02 -9.95
C VAL A 99 0.98 10.05 -10.68
N ALA A 100 -0.18 9.64 -11.20
CA ALA A 100 -1.11 10.53 -11.88
C ALA A 100 -1.60 11.67 -10.95
N ARG A 101 -1.89 11.36 -9.68
CA ARG A 101 -2.28 12.37 -8.69
C ARG A 101 -1.17 13.38 -8.42
N ALA A 102 0.07 12.92 -8.24
CA ALA A 102 1.22 13.80 -8.00
C ALA A 102 1.46 14.75 -9.19
N LEU A 103 1.40 14.23 -10.42
CA LEU A 103 1.54 15.03 -11.63
C LEU A 103 0.41 16.08 -11.75
N ASN A 104 -0.83 15.70 -11.46
CA ASN A 104 -1.96 16.64 -11.54
C ASN A 104 -1.85 17.78 -10.53
N ILE A 105 -1.36 17.51 -9.32
CA ILE A 105 -1.10 18.53 -8.30
C ILE A 105 0.03 19.45 -8.76
N PHE A 106 1.12 18.89 -9.28
CA PHE A 106 2.25 19.67 -9.78
C PHE A 106 1.82 20.65 -10.88
N GLU A 107 1.05 20.18 -11.86
CA GLU A 107 0.54 21.02 -12.95
C GLU A 107 -0.37 22.16 -12.47
N LYS A 108 -1.18 21.93 -11.44
CA LYS A 108 -2.21 22.88 -10.99
C LYS A 108 -1.76 23.86 -9.91
N GLU A 109 -0.85 23.43 -9.04
CA GLU A 109 -0.55 24.16 -7.79
C GLU A 109 0.91 24.61 -7.70
N ILE A 110 1.81 24.10 -8.56
CA ILE A 110 3.24 24.43 -8.53
C ILE A 110 3.71 25.07 -9.83
N PHE A 111 3.31 24.53 -10.98
CA PHE A 111 3.83 24.97 -12.28
C PHE A 111 3.16 26.25 -12.80
N LEU A 112 1.89 26.48 -12.46
CA LEU A 112 1.10 27.67 -12.80
C LEU A 112 1.03 28.64 -11.62
#